data_AF-A0A822AUC0-F1
#
_entry.id   AF-A0A822AUC0-F1
#
_cell.length_a   1.000
_cell.length_b   1.000
_cell.length_c   1.000
_cell.angle_alpha   90.00
_cell.angle_beta   90.00
_cell.angle_gamma   90.00
#
_symmetry.space_group_name_H-M   'P 1'
#
loop_
_entity.id
_entity.type
_entity.pdbx_description
1 polymer ?
#
loop_
_entity_poly.entity_id
_entity_poly.type
_entity_poly.pdbx_seq_one_letter_code
_entity_poly.pdbx_strand_id
1 'polypeptide(L)'
;YIVYQYLAMLRKEGPKEWIFNECKNLNEMHFQFREKERPAKFVSNLALRIRNYPLTECLSGDYEMRELCPDLINDVLNEYVIPSKMRVFLISKEFVSIATEKEKWFGTQYKKEYLPDEFIKKCETCDIIPELHLPKPNEFIPTDFHLFSKEKHSIRPQLPIKIKENEFYRLYYVDDSFYKLPKAYLYFEFRNPLRNVDPIHFNMNTLYVKLVKDSLTEVVYPAQLGGLQYELSAVNYGIQII
;
A
#
# COMPACT_ATOMS: atom_id res chain seq x y z
N TYR A 1 15.28 1.82 -17.90
CA TYR A 1 16.63 2.00 -17.35
C TYR A 1 16.64 2.28 -15.86
N ILE A 2 15.88 3.27 -15.35
CA ILE A 2 15.92 3.67 -13.92
C ILE A 2 15.70 2.51 -12.92
N VAL A 3 14.85 1.54 -13.27
CA VAL A 3 14.65 0.32 -12.47
C VAL A 3 15.95 -0.45 -12.26
N TYR A 4 16.76 -0.63 -13.31
CA TYR A 4 18.04 -1.34 -13.20
C TYR A 4 19.12 -0.51 -12.50
N GLN A 5 19.07 0.82 -12.58
CA GLN A 5 19.94 1.69 -11.78
C GLN A 5 19.61 1.55 -10.28
N TYR A 6 18.33 1.48 -9.92
CA TYR A 6 17.92 1.23 -8.54
C TYR A 6 18.34 -0.17 -8.07
N LEU A 7 18.16 -1.20 -8.91
CA LEU A 7 18.65 -2.55 -8.60
C LEU A 7 20.18 -2.60 -8.45
N ALA A 8 20.94 -1.85 -9.27
CA ALA A 8 22.39 -1.73 -9.12
C ALA A 8 22.76 -1.02 -7.81
N MET A 9 22.03 0.02 -7.41
CA MET A 9 22.17 0.66 -6.10
C MET A 9 21.90 -0.33 -4.97
N LEU A 10 20.82 -1.13 -5.03
CA LEU A 10 20.53 -2.16 -4.02
C LEU A 10 21.65 -3.21 -3.91
N ARG A 11 22.21 -3.65 -5.04
CA ARG A 11 23.37 -4.58 -5.03
C ARG A 11 24.61 -3.96 -4.39
N LYS A 12 24.86 -2.68 -4.66
CA LYS A 12 26.00 -1.95 -4.09
C LYS A 12 25.85 -1.74 -2.58
N GLU A 13 24.66 -1.39 -2.14
CA GLU A 13 24.35 -1.16 -0.72
C GLU A 13 24.28 -2.46 0.09
N GLY A 14 23.83 -3.54 -0.54
CA GLY A 14 23.61 -4.83 0.10
C GLY A 14 22.42 -4.84 1.09
N PRO A 15 22.07 -6.02 1.63
CA PRO A 15 20.99 -6.17 2.60
C PRO A 15 21.24 -5.34 3.86
N LYS A 16 20.20 -4.65 4.36
CA LYS A 16 20.28 -3.84 5.58
C LYS A 16 19.46 -4.46 6.70
N GLU A 17 20.11 -4.73 7.83
CA GLU A 17 19.47 -5.32 9.01
C GLU A 17 18.37 -4.43 9.59
N TRP A 18 18.59 -3.12 9.62
CA TRP A 18 17.58 -2.19 10.14
C TRP A 18 16.28 -2.21 9.31
N ILE A 19 16.35 -2.39 7.98
CA ILE A 19 15.17 -2.52 7.11
C ILE A 19 14.43 -3.82 7.41
N PHE A 20 15.17 -4.92 7.59
CA PHE A 20 14.57 -6.20 7.96
C PHE A 20 13.84 -6.11 9.31
N ASN A 21 14.48 -5.52 10.31
CA ASN A 21 13.88 -5.32 11.64
C ASN A 21 12.65 -4.39 11.57
N GLU A 22 12.68 -3.37 10.72
CA GLU A 22 11.53 -2.50 10.47
C GLU A 22 10.33 -3.30 9.92
N CYS A 23 10.53 -4.07 8.84
CA CYS A 23 9.49 -4.94 8.27
C CYS A 23 8.98 -5.99 9.28
N LYS A 24 9.87 -6.58 10.07
CA LYS A 24 9.53 -7.55 11.11
C LYS A 24 8.61 -6.93 12.16
N ASN A 25 8.99 -5.78 12.72
CA ASN A 25 8.21 -5.08 13.74
C ASN A 25 6.83 -4.65 13.19
N LEU A 26 6.77 -4.18 11.94
CA LEU A 26 5.52 -3.84 11.28
C LEU A 26 4.59 -5.07 11.14
N ASN A 27 5.12 -6.21 10.71
CA ASN A 27 4.31 -7.42 10.58
C ASN A 27 3.84 -7.97 11.94
N GLU A 28 4.69 -7.94 12.96
CA GLU A 28 4.33 -8.32 14.33
C GLU A 28 3.19 -7.44 14.86
N MET A 29 3.31 -6.12 14.70
CA MET A 29 2.27 -5.16 15.03
C MET A 29 0.97 -5.43 14.26
N HIS A 30 1.04 -5.64 12.95
CA HIS A 30 -0.13 -5.94 12.11
C HIS A 30 -0.83 -7.23 12.52
N PHE A 31 -0.09 -8.23 13.00
CA PHE A 31 -0.65 -9.46 13.53
C PHE A 31 -1.30 -9.24 14.91
N GLN A 32 -0.60 -8.56 15.82
CA GLN A 32 -1.07 -8.30 17.18
C GLN A 32 -2.35 -7.46 17.22
N PHE A 33 -2.44 -6.43 16.38
CA PHE A 33 -3.59 -5.50 16.33
C PHE A 33 -4.51 -5.73 15.12
N ARG A 34 -4.49 -6.96 14.61
CA ARG A 34 -5.32 -7.38 13.48
C ARG A 34 -6.80 -7.32 13.85
N GLU A 35 -7.60 -6.79 12.94
CA GLU A 35 -9.05 -6.77 13.12
C GLU A 35 -9.66 -8.15 12.86
N LYS A 36 -10.78 -8.41 13.55
CA LYS A 36 -11.54 -9.63 13.35
C LYS A 36 -12.10 -9.69 11.93
N GLU A 37 -11.64 -10.67 11.16
CA GLU A 37 -12.10 -10.89 9.79
C GLU A 37 -13.53 -11.42 9.73
N ARG A 38 -14.18 -11.21 8.58
CA ARG A 38 -15.45 -11.86 8.27
C ARG A 38 -15.26 -13.39 8.17
N PRO A 39 -16.12 -14.21 8.79
CA PRO A 39 -15.90 -15.66 8.91
C PRO A 39 -15.63 -16.37 7.57
N ALA A 40 -16.39 -16.04 6.51
CA ALA A 40 -16.20 -16.65 5.20
C ALA A 40 -14.79 -16.41 4.63
N LYS A 41 -14.31 -15.16 4.68
CA LYS A 41 -12.97 -14.79 4.20
C LYS A 41 -11.89 -15.44 5.07
N PHE A 42 -12.08 -15.44 6.39
CA PHE A 42 -11.15 -16.04 7.33
C PHE A 42 -10.93 -17.53 7.04
N VAL A 43 -12.01 -18.31 6.91
CA VAL A 43 -11.92 -19.76 6.65
C VAL A 43 -11.30 -20.05 5.28
N SER A 44 -11.68 -19.29 4.24
CA SER A 44 -11.07 -19.45 2.91
C SER A 44 -9.58 -19.18 2.90
N ASN A 45 -9.13 -18.10 3.55
CA ASN A 45 -7.71 -17.77 3.65
C ASN A 45 -6.95 -18.82 4.48
N LEU A 46 -7.54 -19.24 5.61
CA LEU A 46 -6.92 -20.25 6.48
C LEU A 46 -6.75 -21.59 5.77
N ALA A 47 -7.72 -22.03 4.97
CA ALA A 47 -7.63 -23.26 4.19
C ALA A 47 -6.45 -23.25 3.20
N LEU A 48 -6.10 -22.09 2.65
CA LEU A 48 -4.91 -21.93 1.80
C LEU A 48 -3.62 -22.00 2.63
N ARG A 49 -3.58 -21.38 3.81
CA ARG A 49 -2.40 -21.35 4.69
C ARG A 49 -2.02 -22.72 5.23
N ILE A 50 -2.99 -23.58 5.53
CA ILE A 50 -2.76 -24.96 6.00
C ILE A 50 -1.92 -25.78 4.99
N ARG A 51 -1.92 -25.41 3.71
CA ARG A 51 -1.08 -26.08 2.70
C ARG A 51 0.38 -25.63 2.72
N ASN A 52 0.63 -24.41 3.19
CA ASN A 52 1.94 -23.76 3.13
C ASN A 52 2.67 -23.76 4.48
N TYR A 53 1.93 -23.86 5.59
CA TYR A 53 2.47 -23.75 6.94
C TYR A 53 2.04 -24.93 7.84
N PRO A 54 2.87 -25.30 8.84
CA PRO A 54 2.45 -26.17 9.92
C PRO A 54 1.17 -25.66 10.60
N LEU A 55 0.35 -26.57 11.13
CA LEU A 55 -0.93 -26.21 11.78
C LEU A 55 -0.77 -25.18 12.91
N THR A 56 0.34 -25.25 13.65
CA THR A 56 0.66 -24.33 14.75
C THR A 56 1.00 -22.92 14.28
N GLU A 57 1.35 -22.75 13.01
CA GLU A 57 1.80 -21.48 12.42
C GLU A 57 0.77 -20.91 11.42
N CYS A 58 -0.34 -21.60 11.16
CA CYS A 58 -1.32 -21.20 10.13
C CYS A 58 -1.94 -19.81 10.33
N LEU A 59 -1.89 -19.25 11.54
CA LEU A 59 -2.39 -17.90 11.83
C LEU A 59 -1.31 -16.84 11.66
N SER A 60 -0.07 -17.13 12.07
CA SER A 60 1.06 -16.20 12.14
C SER A 60 2.03 -16.29 10.96
N GLY A 61 2.04 -17.39 10.21
CA GLY A 61 3.08 -17.69 9.21
C GLY A 61 3.21 -16.67 8.09
N ASP A 62 2.13 -15.98 7.73
CA ASP A 62 2.16 -14.88 6.75
C ASP A 62 2.79 -13.58 7.31
N TYR A 63 2.90 -13.46 8.63
CA TYR A 63 3.39 -12.27 9.34
C TYR A 63 4.79 -12.49 9.92
N GLU A 64 5.12 -13.72 10.30
CA GLU A 64 6.33 -14.00 11.07
C GLU A 64 7.59 -13.85 10.20
N MET A 65 8.46 -12.91 10.58
CA MET A 65 9.81 -12.75 10.02
C MET A 65 10.83 -13.17 11.08
N ARG A 66 11.47 -14.33 10.89
CA ARG A 66 12.37 -14.92 11.90
C ARG A 66 13.78 -14.39 11.77
N GLU A 67 14.38 -14.60 10.61
CA GLU A 67 15.81 -14.41 10.37
C GLU A 67 16.04 -13.61 9.09
N LEU A 68 17.03 -12.71 9.15
CA LEU A 68 17.57 -12.10 7.95
C LEU A 68 18.51 -13.10 7.29
N CYS A 69 18.26 -13.42 6.03
CA CYS A 69 19.15 -14.25 5.21
C CYS A 69 19.75 -13.39 4.08
N PRO A 70 20.89 -12.70 4.31
CA PRO A 70 21.49 -11.82 3.31
C PRO A 70 21.83 -12.56 2.01
N ASP A 71 22.30 -13.80 2.12
CA ASP A 71 22.67 -14.63 0.97
C ASP A 71 21.47 -14.87 0.05
N LEU A 72 20.31 -15.24 0.59
CA LEU A 72 19.09 -15.42 -0.21
C LEU A 72 18.64 -14.13 -0.91
N ILE A 73 18.78 -12.97 -0.25
CA ILE A 73 18.45 -11.68 -0.86
C ILE A 73 19.40 -11.39 -2.03
N ASN A 74 20.69 -11.64 -1.83
CA ASN A 74 21.70 -11.47 -2.86
C ASN A 74 21.50 -12.45 -4.01
N ASP A 75 21.17 -13.71 -3.75
CA ASP A 75 20.90 -14.74 -4.76
C ASP A 75 19.70 -14.31 -5.62
N VAL A 76 18.61 -13.83 -5.00
CA VAL A 76 17.47 -13.27 -5.73
C VAL A 76 17.90 -12.11 -6.64
N LEU A 77 18.61 -11.12 -6.10
CA LEU A 77 19.02 -9.93 -6.85
C LEU A 77 20.03 -10.23 -7.96
N ASN A 78 20.95 -11.16 -7.75
CA ASN A 78 22.07 -11.42 -8.65
C ASN A 78 21.78 -12.52 -9.66
N GLU A 79 20.97 -13.52 -9.30
CA GLU A 79 20.66 -14.62 -10.20
C GLU A 79 19.33 -14.42 -10.92
N TYR A 80 18.30 -13.87 -10.28
CA TYR A 80 16.94 -13.88 -10.81
C TYR A 80 16.49 -12.51 -11.33
N VAL A 81 16.86 -11.42 -10.66
CA VAL A 81 16.42 -10.06 -11.00
C VAL A 81 17.45 -9.34 -11.88
N ILE A 82 17.84 -9.96 -12.99
CA ILE A 82 18.86 -9.45 -13.93
C ILE A 82 18.29 -9.07 -15.29
N PRO A 83 18.93 -8.16 -16.06
CA PRO A 83 18.45 -7.73 -17.38
C PRO A 83 18.19 -8.88 -18.35
N SER A 84 19.06 -9.91 -18.38
CA SER A 84 18.92 -11.05 -19.29
C SER A 84 17.70 -11.95 -19.01
N LYS A 85 17.13 -11.89 -17.79
CA LYS A 85 15.92 -12.63 -17.40
C LYS A 85 14.65 -11.78 -17.44
N MET A 86 14.73 -10.55 -17.95
CA MET A 86 13.62 -9.61 -17.91
C MET A 86 12.53 -9.94 -18.93
N ARG A 87 11.29 -9.59 -18.57
CA ARG A 87 10.14 -9.59 -19.47
C ARG A 87 9.45 -8.25 -19.37
N VAL A 88 9.34 -7.54 -20.49
CA VAL A 88 8.73 -6.21 -20.54
C VAL A 88 7.38 -6.32 -21.22
N PHE A 89 6.35 -5.78 -20.59
CA PHE A 89 5.02 -5.66 -21.15
C PHE A 89 4.72 -4.19 -21.39
N LEU A 90 4.51 -3.82 -22.66
CA LEU A 90 4.11 -2.48 -23.05
C LEU A 90 2.64 -2.50 -23.45
N ILE A 91 1.82 -1.72 -22.75
CA ILE A 91 0.37 -1.69 -22.95
C ILE A 91 -0.02 -0.27 -23.36
N SER A 92 -0.46 -0.11 -24.60
CA SER A 92 -0.95 1.16 -25.15
C SER A 92 -1.99 0.89 -26.24
N LYS A 93 -2.96 1.80 -26.39
CA LYS A 93 -3.92 1.76 -27.50
C LYS A 93 -3.26 1.98 -28.86
N GLU A 94 -2.08 2.60 -28.87
CA GLU A 94 -1.30 2.85 -30.09
C GLU A 94 -0.76 1.55 -30.73
N PHE A 95 -0.66 0.46 -29.96
CA PHE A 95 -0.12 -0.79 -30.46
C PHE A 95 -1.13 -1.68 -31.20
N VAL A 96 -2.40 -1.27 -31.26
CA VAL A 96 -3.46 -2.02 -31.94
C VAL A 96 -3.12 -2.25 -33.42
N SER A 97 -2.57 -1.25 -34.10
CA SER A 97 -2.23 -1.32 -35.53
C SER A 97 -1.01 -2.19 -35.84
N ILE A 98 -0.12 -2.40 -34.87
CA ILE A 98 1.11 -3.19 -35.05
C ILE A 98 1.00 -4.61 -34.48
N ALA A 99 -0.12 -4.95 -33.82
CA ALA A 99 -0.35 -6.25 -33.23
C ALA A 99 -0.41 -7.33 -34.34
N THR A 100 0.42 -8.36 -34.20
CA THR A 100 0.52 -9.46 -35.17
C THR A 100 -0.14 -10.74 -34.68
N GLU A 101 -0.43 -10.82 -33.38
CA GLU A 101 -0.95 -12.00 -32.73
C GLU A 101 -2.24 -11.69 -31.96
N LYS A 102 -3.04 -12.74 -31.74
CA LYS A 102 -4.27 -12.68 -30.98
C LYS A 102 -4.32 -13.85 -30.00
N GLU A 103 -4.47 -13.54 -28.72
CA GLU A 103 -4.63 -14.55 -27.67
C GLU A 103 -5.94 -15.32 -27.89
N LYS A 104 -5.93 -16.63 -27.61
CA LYS A 104 -6.99 -17.57 -27.99
C LYS A 104 -8.33 -17.32 -27.30
N TRP A 105 -8.32 -17.02 -26.00
CA TRP A 105 -9.53 -17.07 -25.17
C TRP A 105 -10.26 -15.73 -25.10
N PHE A 106 -9.51 -14.64 -24.90
CA PHE A 106 -10.04 -13.30 -24.76
C PHE A 106 -9.90 -12.48 -26.04
N GLY A 107 -9.13 -12.97 -27.00
CA GLY A 107 -8.88 -12.25 -28.25
C GLY A 107 -7.97 -11.05 -28.08
N THR A 108 -7.18 -11.00 -26.99
CA THR A 108 -6.24 -9.90 -26.73
C THR A 108 -5.24 -9.81 -27.86
N GLN A 109 -5.19 -8.65 -28.51
CA GLN A 109 -4.22 -8.38 -29.57
C GLN A 109 -2.88 -8.01 -28.95
N TYR A 110 -1.81 -8.61 -29.45
CA TYR A 110 -0.47 -8.35 -28.95
C TYR A 110 0.59 -8.61 -30.03
N LYS A 111 1.83 -8.22 -29.70
CA LYS A 111 3.02 -8.51 -30.49
C LYS A 111 4.10 -8.98 -29.52
N LYS A 112 4.85 -10.01 -29.90
CA LYS A 112 6.08 -10.41 -29.19
C LYS A 112 7.30 -10.00 -29.99
N GLU A 113 8.25 -9.39 -29.30
CA GLU A 113 9.53 -9.01 -29.88
C GLU A 113 10.63 -9.34 -28.88
N TYR A 114 11.81 -9.68 -29.40
CA TYR A 114 13.00 -9.77 -28.58
C TYR A 114 13.49 -8.35 -28.28
N LEU A 115 13.93 -8.14 -27.03
CA LEU A 115 14.56 -6.89 -26.66
C LEU A 115 15.91 -6.79 -27.37
N PRO A 116 16.28 -5.61 -27.93
CA PRO A 116 17.58 -5.43 -28.55
C PRO A 116 18.72 -5.72 -27.58
N ASP A 117 19.76 -6.42 -28.02
CA ASP A 117 20.93 -6.73 -27.17
C ASP A 117 21.60 -5.47 -26.61
N GLU A 118 21.61 -4.38 -27.37
CA GLU A 118 22.11 -3.08 -26.92
C GLU A 118 21.33 -2.55 -25.71
N PHE A 119 20.01 -2.73 -25.69
CA PHE A 119 19.16 -2.34 -24.56
C PHE A 119 19.47 -3.17 -23.32
N ILE A 120 19.65 -4.49 -23.49
CA ILE A 120 19.99 -5.41 -22.39
C ILE A 120 21.35 -5.02 -21.81
N LYS A 121 22.38 -4.87 -22.66
CA LYS A 121 23.73 -4.45 -22.24
C LYS A 121 23.71 -3.11 -21.50
N LYS A 122 22.94 -2.14 -22.00
CA LYS A 122 22.79 -0.84 -21.33
C LYS A 122 22.14 -0.93 -19.95
N CYS A 123 21.24 -1.90 -19.74
CA CYS A 123 20.68 -2.19 -18.41
C CYS A 123 21.67 -2.92 -17.50
N GLU A 124 22.63 -3.67 -18.04
CA GLU A 124 23.68 -4.36 -17.27
C GLU A 124 24.78 -3.39 -16.82
N THR A 125 25.12 -2.42 -17.67
CA THR A 125 26.21 -1.46 -17.42
C THR A 125 25.71 -0.08 -16.99
N CYS A 126 24.51 0.03 -16.43
CA CYS A 126 23.94 1.34 -16.09
C CYS A 126 24.61 1.95 -14.84
N ASP A 127 24.99 3.23 -14.94
CA ASP A 127 25.51 3.98 -13.80
C ASP A 127 24.41 4.30 -12.78
N ILE A 128 24.78 4.28 -11.50
CA ILE A 128 23.90 4.70 -10.40
C ILE A 128 23.89 6.22 -10.34
N ILE A 129 22.71 6.82 -10.45
CA ILE A 129 22.52 8.26 -10.31
C ILE A 129 22.36 8.63 -8.82
N PRO A 130 22.84 9.81 -8.39
CA PRO A 130 22.88 10.20 -6.98
C PRO A 130 21.51 10.40 -6.33
N GLU A 131 20.46 10.60 -7.12
CA GLU A 131 19.07 10.76 -6.65
C GLU A 131 18.48 9.43 -6.14
N LEU A 132 19.07 8.28 -6.49
CA LEU A 132 18.60 6.98 -6.03
C LEU A 132 19.31 6.60 -4.73
N HIS A 133 18.53 6.42 -3.67
CA HIS A 133 19.03 6.03 -2.35
C HIS A 133 18.05 5.08 -1.66
N LEU A 134 18.52 4.40 -0.62
CA LEU A 134 17.65 3.65 0.29
C LEU A 134 16.69 4.62 1.02
N PRO A 135 15.50 4.15 1.43
CA PRO A 135 14.62 4.95 2.27
C PRO A 135 15.32 5.33 3.58
N LYS A 136 14.86 6.43 4.19
CA LYS A 136 15.21 6.76 5.58
C LYS A 136 14.39 5.87 6.53
N PRO A 137 14.85 5.66 7.79
CA PRO A 137 14.04 4.99 8.81
C PRO A 137 12.66 5.63 8.93
N ASN A 138 11.63 4.80 9.10
CA ASN A 138 10.25 5.27 9.11
C ASN A 138 9.85 5.84 10.47
N GLU A 139 9.68 7.16 10.54
CA GLU A 139 9.30 7.90 11.77
C GLU A 139 7.84 7.70 12.20
N PHE A 140 7.00 7.11 11.35
CA PHE A 140 5.57 6.92 11.62
C PHE A 140 5.23 5.56 12.23
N ILE A 141 6.22 4.70 12.50
CA ILE A 141 5.97 3.42 13.15
C ILE A 141 5.51 3.69 14.60
N PRO A 142 4.28 3.29 14.98
CA PRO A 142 3.76 3.59 16.30
C PRO A 142 4.48 2.77 17.36
N THR A 143 4.75 3.41 18.49
CA THR A 143 5.45 2.81 19.64
C THR A 143 4.59 2.76 20.90
N ASP A 144 3.54 3.58 20.96
CA ASP A 144 2.57 3.59 22.04
C ASP A 144 1.24 2.97 21.60
N PHE A 145 0.84 1.90 22.29
CA PHE A 145 -0.39 1.16 22.05
C PHE A 145 -1.34 1.22 23.26
N HIS A 146 -1.13 2.18 24.16
CA HIS A 146 -1.98 2.38 25.34
C HIS A 146 -3.43 2.67 24.95
N LEU A 147 -4.37 1.96 25.58
CA LEU A 147 -5.80 2.14 25.34
C LEU A 147 -6.38 3.19 26.29
N PHE A 148 -7.01 4.22 25.74
CA PHE A 148 -7.57 5.33 26.52
C PHE A 148 -9.02 5.11 27.00
N SER A 149 -9.61 3.93 26.77
CA SER A 149 -11.04 3.71 27.06
C SER A 149 -11.35 3.80 28.55
N LYS A 150 -12.23 4.74 28.90
CA LYS A 150 -12.75 4.94 30.26
C LYS A 150 -13.98 4.09 30.55
N GLU A 151 -14.58 3.48 29.53
CA GLU A 151 -15.84 2.76 29.62
C GLU A 151 -15.64 1.25 29.86
N LYS A 152 -16.59 0.64 30.56
CA LYS A 152 -16.63 -0.82 30.69
C LYS A 152 -16.85 -1.45 29.32
N HIS A 153 -16.34 -2.67 29.14
CA HIS A 153 -16.50 -3.40 27.88
C HIS A 153 -17.97 -3.54 27.50
N SER A 154 -18.32 -3.12 26.29
CA SER A 154 -19.67 -3.28 25.73
C SER A 154 -19.79 -4.62 25.00
N ILE A 155 -21.00 -5.20 25.00
CA ILE A 155 -21.32 -6.46 24.29
C ILE A 155 -21.59 -6.21 22.79
N ARG A 156 -21.80 -4.95 22.39
CA ARG A 156 -22.04 -4.54 21.01
C ARG A 156 -21.41 -3.17 20.72
N PRO A 157 -21.11 -2.85 19.45
CA PRO A 157 -20.71 -1.50 19.06
C PRO A 157 -21.77 -0.47 19.44
N GLN A 158 -21.32 0.68 19.93
CA GLN A 158 -22.20 1.80 20.28
C GLN A 158 -22.45 2.70 19.04
N LEU A 159 -23.53 3.46 19.10
CA LEU A 159 -23.82 4.46 18.06
C LEU A 159 -23.11 5.78 18.38
N PRO A 160 -22.64 6.52 17.36
CA PRO A 160 -22.02 7.82 17.56
C PRO A 160 -23.03 8.84 18.09
N ILE A 161 -22.61 9.61 19.08
CA ILE A 161 -23.38 10.70 19.68
C ILE A 161 -22.86 12.06 19.19
N LYS A 162 -23.77 13.00 18.95
CA LYS A 162 -23.40 14.38 18.61
C LYS A 162 -22.89 15.09 19.85
N ILE A 163 -21.61 15.44 19.87
CA ILE A 163 -20.98 16.09 21.03
C ILE A 163 -20.85 17.61 20.86
N LYS A 164 -20.86 18.11 19.63
CA LYS A 164 -20.77 19.54 19.34
C LYS A 164 -21.39 19.89 17.99
N GLU A 165 -22.01 21.05 17.92
CA GLU A 165 -22.55 21.62 16.68
C GLU A 165 -22.51 23.14 16.75
N ASN A 166 -22.16 23.77 15.63
CA ASN A 166 -22.33 25.19 15.38
C ASN A 166 -22.64 25.42 13.90
N GLU A 167 -22.60 26.68 13.46
CA GLU A 167 -22.88 27.05 12.06
C GLU A 167 -21.89 26.45 11.03
N PHE A 168 -20.68 26.05 11.47
CA PHE A 168 -19.60 25.56 10.59
C PHE A 168 -19.44 24.04 10.59
N TYR A 169 -19.74 23.34 11.69
CA TYR A 169 -19.53 21.90 11.78
C TYR A 169 -20.49 21.18 12.73
N ARG A 170 -20.56 19.86 12.52
CA ARG A 170 -21.18 18.89 13.43
C ARG A 170 -20.17 17.81 13.76
N LEU A 171 -19.94 17.58 15.05
CA LEU A 171 -19.00 16.59 15.53
C LEU A 171 -19.75 15.45 16.23
N TYR A 172 -19.51 14.25 15.73
CA TYR A 172 -20.00 13.01 16.31
C TYR A 172 -18.83 12.22 16.87
N TYR A 173 -19.04 11.57 18.01
CA TYR A 173 -18.03 10.77 18.69
C TYR A 173 -18.62 9.46 19.21
N VAL A 174 -17.82 8.40 19.16
CA VAL A 174 -18.08 7.14 19.84
C VAL A 174 -16.74 6.62 20.40
N ASP A 175 -16.72 6.23 21.67
CA ASP A 175 -15.57 5.53 22.26
C ASP A 175 -15.57 4.07 21.83
N ASP A 176 -14.40 3.51 21.55
CA ASP A 176 -14.28 2.08 21.24
C ASP A 176 -14.27 1.24 22.52
N SER A 177 -15.45 0.96 23.06
CA SER A 177 -15.63 0.06 24.20
C SER A 177 -15.80 -1.42 23.79
N PHE A 178 -15.86 -1.72 22.48
CA PHE A 178 -16.14 -3.06 21.95
C PHE A 178 -14.89 -3.76 21.40
N TYR A 179 -14.18 -3.15 20.43
CA TYR A 179 -13.04 -3.78 19.76
C TYR A 179 -11.74 -3.62 20.55
N LYS A 180 -11.57 -2.48 21.23
CA LYS A 180 -10.43 -2.17 22.11
C LYS A 180 -9.07 -2.35 21.43
N LEU A 181 -8.98 -1.87 20.19
CA LEU A 181 -7.71 -1.81 19.46
C LEU A 181 -7.10 -0.41 19.59
N PRO A 182 -5.77 -0.26 19.52
CA PRO A 182 -5.09 1.05 19.54
C PRO A 182 -5.24 1.74 18.17
N LYS A 183 -6.48 1.96 17.75
CA LYS A 183 -6.85 2.51 16.45
C LYS A 183 -7.95 3.54 16.63
N ALA A 184 -7.91 4.58 15.81
CA ALA A 184 -8.97 5.56 15.71
C ALA A 184 -9.33 5.76 14.24
N TYR A 185 -10.60 6.05 13.98
CA TYR A 185 -11.11 6.38 12.66
C TYR A 185 -11.59 7.83 12.69
N LEU A 186 -11.05 8.67 11.82
CA LEU A 186 -11.39 10.09 11.76
C LEU A 186 -12.07 10.37 10.42
N TYR A 187 -13.38 10.61 10.46
CA TYR A 187 -14.16 10.88 9.27
C TYR A 187 -14.52 12.36 9.19
N PHE A 188 -14.12 13.01 8.10
CA PHE A 188 -14.42 14.41 7.81
C PHE A 188 -15.17 14.52 6.48
N GLU A 189 -16.27 15.27 6.48
CA GLU A 189 -17.02 15.60 5.27
C GLU A 189 -17.15 17.12 5.15
N PHE A 190 -16.43 17.69 4.19
CA PHE A 190 -16.45 19.10 3.84
C PHE A 190 -17.51 19.34 2.78
N ARG A 191 -18.55 20.10 3.11
CA ARG A 191 -19.65 20.37 2.18
C ARG A 191 -19.36 21.63 1.37
N ASN A 192 -19.45 21.50 0.04
CA ASN A 192 -19.25 22.59 -0.90
C ASN A 192 -20.45 22.66 -1.87
N PRO A 193 -21.32 23.69 -1.79
CA PRO A 193 -22.48 23.80 -2.66
C PRO A 193 -22.11 24.00 -4.13
N LEU A 194 -20.92 24.54 -4.42
CA LEU A 194 -20.48 24.82 -5.80
C LEU A 194 -20.10 23.57 -6.58
N ARG A 195 -19.88 22.45 -5.90
CA ARG A 195 -19.24 21.30 -6.51
C ARG A 195 -19.97 20.73 -7.72
N ASN A 196 -21.29 20.55 -7.61
CA ASN A 196 -22.10 19.93 -8.67
C ASN A 196 -23.00 20.95 -9.37
N VAL A 197 -22.64 22.23 -9.33
CA VAL A 197 -23.41 23.28 -10.02
C VAL A 197 -23.35 23.08 -11.54
N ASP A 198 -22.19 22.70 -12.05
CA ASP A 198 -21.99 22.38 -13.46
C ASP A 198 -20.83 21.38 -13.66
N PRO A 199 -20.65 20.83 -14.88
CA PRO A 199 -19.55 19.90 -15.16
C PRO A 199 -18.15 20.48 -14.95
N ILE A 200 -17.97 21.80 -15.07
CA ILE A 200 -16.66 22.45 -14.90
C ILE A 200 -16.27 22.41 -13.43
N HIS A 201 -17.14 22.85 -12.53
CA HIS A 201 -16.92 22.78 -11.08
C HIS A 201 -16.75 21.34 -10.59
N PHE A 202 -17.52 20.40 -11.13
CA PHE A 202 -17.35 18.98 -10.81
C PHE A 202 -15.92 18.52 -11.14
N ASN A 203 -15.48 18.77 -12.37
CA ASN A 203 -14.15 18.38 -12.84
C ASN A 203 -13.03 19.10 -12.08
N MET A 204 -13.18 20.40 -11.77
CA MET A 204 -12.20 21.16 -11.00
C MET A 204 -12.02 20.60 -9.59
N ASN A 205 -13.11 20.28 -8.89
CA ASN A 205 -13.03 19.67 -7.54
C ASN A 205 -12.39 18.28 -7.60
N THR A 206 -12.72 17.46 -8.61
CA THR A 206 -12.09 16.15 -8.81
C THR A 206 -10.60 16.27 -9.11
N LEU A 207 -10.19 17.22 -9.96
CA LEU A 207 -8.78 17.47 -10.25
C LEU A 207 -8.03 17.99 -9.03
N TYR A 208 -8.64 18.91 -8.28
CA TYR A 208 -8.07 19.42 -7.04
C TYR A 208 -7.75 18.28 -6.05
N VAL A 209 -8.71 17.39 -5.78
CA VAL A 209 -8.49 16.22 -4.90
C VAL A 209 -7.36 15.34 -5.41
N LYS A 210 -7.28 15.11 -6.73
CA LYS A 210 -6.19 14.31 -7.33
C LYS A 210 -4.83 14.97 -7.15
N LEU A 211 -4.73 16.27 -7.40
CA LEU A 211 -3.49 17.04 -7.24
C LEU A 211 -3.03 17.09 -5.78
N VAL A 212 -3.96 17.24 -4.82
CA VAL A 212 -3.63 17.19 -3.40
C VAL A 212 -3.09 15.81 -3.02
N LYS A 213 -3.74 14.71 -3.45
CA LYS A 213 -3.22 13.35 -3.23
C LYS A 213 -1.82 13.16 -3.79
N ASP A 214 -1.60 13.60 -5.03
CA ASP A 214 -0.31 13.50 -5.70
C ASP A 214 0.78 14.23 -4.89
N SER A 215 0.51 15.48 -4.49
CA SER A 215 1.43 16.29 -3.68
C SER A 215 1.75 15.72 -2.29
N LEU A 216 0.84 14.90 -1.73
CA LEU A 216 1.01 14.29 -0.41
C LEU A 216 1.63 12.90 -0.47
N THR A 217 1.71 12.27 -1.64
CA THR A 217 2.02 10.84 -1.78
C THR A 217 3.37 10.47 -1.16
N GLU A 218 4.41 11.25 -1.41
CA GLU A 218 5.74 11.00 -0.83
C GLU A 218 5.76 11.18 0.69
N VAL A 219 5.00 12.15 1.20
CA VAL A 219 4.96 12.49 2.64
C VAL A 219 4.20 11.43 3.44
N VAL A 220 3.11 10.91 2.89
CA VAL A 220 2.21 9.97 3.58
C VAL A 220 2.60 8.51 3.41
N TYR A 221 3.48 8.19 2.44
CA TYR A 221 3.87 6.82 2.17
C TYR A 221 4.51 6.11 3.39
N PRO A 222 5.47 6.74 4.13
CA PRO A 222 5.98 6.15 5.36
C PRO A 222 4.88 5.94 6.42
N ALA A 223 3.94 6.88 6.55
CA ALA A 223 2.79 6.75 7.44
C ALA A 223 1.90 5.55 7.10
N GLN A 224 1.64 5.33 5.81
CA GLN A 224 0.86 4.18 5.33
C GLN A 224 1.55 2.84 5.65
N LEU A 225 2.88 2.77 5.48
CA LEU A 225 3.66 1.60 5.90
C LEU A 225 3.58 1.38 7.42
N GLY A 226 3.54 2.45 8.21
CA GLY A 226 3.33 2.43 9.66
C GLY A 226 1.90 2.05 10.10
N GLY A 227 0.99 1.77 9.16
CA GLY A 227 -0.40 1.44 9.45
C GLY A 227 -1.34 2.66 9.59
N LEU A 228 -0.87 3.87 9.33
CA LEU A 228 -1.69 5.08 9.28
C LEU A 228 -2.17 5.34 7.85
N GLN A 229 -3.42 4.97 7.58
CA GLN A 229 -4.05 5.13 6.28
C GLN A 229 -4.85 6.43 6.23
N TYR A 230 -4.98 7.00 5.03
CA TYR A 230 -5.92 8.07 4.76
C TYR A 230 -6.56 7.88 3.38
N GLU A 231 -7.78 8.37 3.22
CA GLU A 231 -8.47 8.45 1.95
C GLU A 231 -9.07 9.84 1.76
N LEU A 232 -8.57 10.57 0.76
CA LEU A 232 -9.17 11.82 0.30
C LEU A 232 -10.08 11.54 -0.91
N SER A 233 -11.32 12.03 -0.94
CA SER A 233 -12.19 11.77 -2.11
C SER A 233 -13.14 12.92 -2.39
N ALA A 234 -13.48 13.10 -3.67
CA ALA A 234 -14.59 13.97 -4.06
C ALA A 234 -15.88 13.13 -4.05
N VAL A 235 -16.73 13.27 -3.02
CA VAL A 235 -18.01 12.52 -2.80
C VAL A 235 -19.21 12.95 -3.65
N ASN A 236 -20.37 13.39 -3.15
CA ASN A 236 -21.34 14.17 -3.96
C ASN A 236 -21.49 15.60 -3.43
N TYR A 237 -21.42 15.78 -2.12
CA TYR A 237 -21.69 17.06 -1.46
C TYR A 237 -20.44 17.91 -1.21
N GLY A 238 -19.27 17.48 -1.65
CA GLY A 238 -18.00 18.19 -1.44
C GLY A 238 -16.80 17.24 -1.39
N ILE A 239 -15.99 17.30 -0.34
CA ILE A 239 -14.77 16.51 -0.18
C ILE A 239 -14.87 15.69 1.12
N GLN A 240 -14.37 14.47 1.09
CA GLN A 240 -14.32 13.57 2.24
C GLN A 240 -12.88 13.21 2.54
N ILE A 241 -12.54 13.12 3.83
CA ILE A 241 -11.27 12.62 4.35
C ILE A 241 -11.60 11.53 5.36
N ILE A 242 -11.01 10.35 5.20
CA ILE A 242 -11.11 9.21 6.12
C ILE A 242 -9.71 8.83 6.56
#